data_AF-A0A401ILF6-F1
#
_entry.id   AF-A0A401ILF6-F1
#
_cell.length_a   1.000
_cell.length_b   1.000
_cell.length_c   1.000
_cell.angle_alpha   90.00
_cell.angle_beta   90.00
_cell.angle_gamma   90.00
#
_symmetry.space_group_name_H-M   'P 1'
#
loop_
_entity.id
_entity.type
_entity.pdbx_description
1 polymer ?
#
loop_
_entity_poly.entity_id
_entity_poly.type
_entity_poly.pdbx_seq_one_letter_code
_entity_poly.pdbx_strand_id
1 'polypeptide(L)'
;MEQLTFMSNLSDVSQINAQLLNPQVVKTQGAGKAYQSVAQSMAIAVQDATNYLENALIVSSAAIAVATEKIVSNPPANLPIYTPVIQQAGKTVTMAAQNFSDIGMKAAAVLKNFPSS
;
A
#
# COMPACT_ATOMS: atom_id res chain seq x y z
N MET A 1 -5.32 57.83 -8.39
CA MET A 1 -4.46 56.64 -8.55
C MET A 1 -5.05 55.41 -7.87
N GLU A 2 -5.46 55.47 -6.59
CA GLU A 2 -6.09 54.34 -5.87
C GLU A 2 -7.28 53.69 -6.58
N GLN A 3 -8.18 54.49 -7.16
CA GLN A 3 -9.38 53.97 -7.83
C GLN A 3 -9.05 53.17 -9.10
N LEU A 4 -8.00 53.56 -9.83
CA LEU A 4 -7.50 52.85 -11.01
C LEU A 4 -6.85 51.52 -10.62
N THR A 5 -6.06 51.51 -9.54
CA THR A 5 -5.46 50.29 -8.99
C THR A 5 -6.54 49.31 -8.51
N PHE A 6 -7.58 49.80 -7.84
CA PHE A 6 -8.70 48.97 -7.40
C PHE A 6 -9.46 48.35 -8.58
N MET A 7 -9.74 49.11 -9.64
CA MET A 7 -10.39 48.58 -10.84
C MET A 7 -9.52 47.54 -11.57
N SER A 8 -8.20 47.75 -11.64
CA SER A 8 -7.25 46.77 -12.17
C SER A 8 -7.30 45.45 -11.39
N ASN A 9 -7.27 45.52 -10.06
CA ASN A 9 -7.32 44.34 -9.20
C ASN A 9 -8.62 43.54 -9.38
N LEU A 10 -9.75 44.24 -9.56
CA LEU A 10 -11.04 43.57 -9.83
C LEU A 10 -11.05 42.85 -11.18
N SER A 11 -10.44 43.44 -12.22
CA SER A 11 -10.30 42.77 -13.51
C SER A 11 -9.39 41.53 -13.42
N ASP A 12 -8.30 41.60 -12.66
CA ASP A 12 -7.38 40.48 -12.48
C ASP A 12 -8.07 39.31 -11.77
N VAL A 13 -8.84 39.58 -10.70
CA VAL A 13 -9.62 38.55 -9.98
C VAL A 13 -10.68 37.91 -10.89
N SER A 14 -11.36 38.71 -11.72
CA SER A 14 -12.35 38.18 -12.67
C SER A 14 -11.71 37.25 -13.70
N GLN A 15 -10.54 37.63 -14.24
CA GLN A 15 -9.79 36.79 -15.19
C GLN A 15 -9.29 35.50 -14.53
N ILE A 16 -8.78 35.56 -13.30
CA ILE A 16 -8.36 34.38 -12.54
C ILE A 16 -9.54 33.41 -12.34
N ASN A 17 -10.71 33.92 -11.92
CA ASN A 17 -11.90 33.09 -11.74
C ASN A 17 -12.33 32.41 -13.05
N ALA A 18 -12.30 33.13 -14.17
CA ALA A 18 -12.61 32.56 -15.48
C ALA A 18 -11.62 31.45 -15.88
N GLN A 19 -10.33 31.59 -15.55
CA GLN A 19 -9.31 30.57 -15.80
C GLN A 19 -9.48 29.34 -14.91
N LEU A 20 -9.79 29.52 -13.62
CA LEU A 20 -10.00 28.41 -12.68
C LEU A 20 -11.25 27.58 -13.01
N LEU A 21 -12.30 28.23 -13.51
CA LEU A 21 -13.53 27.58 -13.93
C LEU A 21 -13.47 27.00 -15.36
N ASN A 22 -12.35 27.20 -16.07
CA ASN A 22 -12.15 26.62 -17.39
C ASN A 22 -12.30 25.08 -17.30
N PRO A 23 -13.18 24.46 -18.09
CA PRO A 23 -13.40 23.00 -18.04
C PRO A 23 -12.13 22.16 -18.19
N GLN A 24 -11.13 22.64 -18.95
CA GLN A 24 -9.85 21.95 -19.12
C GLN A 24 -9.01 21.98 -17.85
N VAL A 25 -9.00 23.10 -17.13
CA VAL A 25 -8.30 23.24 -15.84
C VAL A 25 -8.94 22.33 -14.81
N VAL A 26 -10.28 22.35 -14.71
CA VAL A 26 -11.03 21.49 -13.79
C VAL A 26 -10.78 20.00 -14.08
N LYS A 27 -10.81 19.59 -15.36
CA LYS A 27 -10.51 18.19 -15.75
C LYS A 27 -9.10 17.78 -15.39
N THR A 28 -8.10 18.61 -15.70
CA THR A 28 -6.69 18.33 -15.40
C THR A 28 -6.45 18.21 -13.90
N GLN A 29 -7.02 19.12 -13.10
CA GLN A 29 -6.97 19.04 -11.64
C GLN A 29 -7.67 17.78 -11.11
N GLY A 30 -8.83 17.43 -11.68
CA GLY A 30 -9.57 16.22 -11.34
C GLY A 30 -8.75 14.95 -11.61
N ALA A 31 -8.12 14.86 -12.78
CA ALA A 31 -7.22 13.76 -13.15
C ALA A 31 -6.02 13.66 -12.18
N GLY A 32 -5.39 14.79 -11.87
CA GLY A 32 -4.28 14.82 -10.90
C GLY A 32 -4.69 14.36 -9.49
N LYS A 33 -5.86 14.79 -9.00
CA LYS A 33 -6.39 14.33 -7.70
C LYS A 33 -6.75 12.85 -7.73
N ALA A 34 -7.32 12.36 -8.84
CA ALA A 34 -7.61 10.94 -9.00
C ALA A 34 -6.32 10.11 -9.00
N TYR A 35 -5.29 10.55 -9.73
CA TYR A 35 -3.98 9.90 -9.74
C TYR A 35 -3.36 9.85 -8.33
N GLN A 36 -3.41 10.95 -7.58
CA GLN A 36 -2.91 10.99 -6.19
C GLN A 36 -3.68 10.03 -5.28
N SER A 37 -5.00 9.95 -5.42
CA SER A 37 -5.84 9.01 -4.65
C SER A 37 -5.47 7.56 -4.95
N VAL A 38 -5.33 7.20 -6.24
CA VAL A 38 -4.91 5.86 -6.65
C VAL A 38 -3.49 5.55 -6.17
N ALA A 39 -2.55 6.50 -6.29
CA ALA A 39 -1.20 6.39 -5.74
C ALA A 39 -1.21 6.06 -4.24
N GLN A 40 -2.02 6.79 -3.48
CA GLN A 40 -2.15 6.54 -2.04
C GLN A 40 -2.77 5.18 -1.74
N SER A 41 -3.85 4.78 -2.44
CA SER A 41 -4.47 3.47 -2.25
C SER A 41 -3.50 2.33 -2.56
N MET A 42 -2.68 2.44 -3.61
CA MET A 42 -1.68 1.43 -3.93
C MET A 42 -0.55 1.39 -2.89
N ALA A 43 -0.13 2.54 -2.37
CA ALA A 43 0.83 2.59 -1.28
C ALA A 43 0.29 1.92 0.00
N ILE A 44 -0.99 2.09 0.32
CA ILE A 44 -1.65 1.42 1.45
C ILE A 44 -1.70 -0.10 1.21
N ALA A 45 -2.07 -0.54 0.01
CA ALA A 45 -2.11 -1.98 -0.30
C ALA A 45 -0.75 -2.67 -0.11
N VAL A 46 0.36 -2.00 -0.48
CA VAL A 46 1.71 -2.53 -0.25
C VAL A 46 2.08 -2.52 1.23
N GLN A 47 1.66 -1.51 1.99
CA GLN A 47 1.85 -1.47 3.45
C GLN A 47 1.09 -2.61 4.15
N ASP A 48 -0.18 -2.82 3.81
CA ASP A 48 -0.99 -3.91 4.35
C ASP A 48 -0.36 -5.28 4.05
N ALA A 49 0.15 -5.46 2.83
CA ALA A 49 0.85 -6.69 2.44
C ALA A 49 2.17 -6.89 3.21
N THR A 50 2.91 -5.80 3.47
CA THR A 50 4.10 -5.82 4.33
C THR A 50 3.73 -6.26 5.75
N ASN A 51 2.70 -5.66 6.33
CA ASN A 51 2.26 -6.00 7.69
C ASN A 51 1.73 -7.44 7.78
N TYR A 52 1.06 -7.94 6.75
CA TYR A 52 0.68 -9.34 6.68
C TYR A 52 1.90 -10.28 6.71
N LEU A 53 2.95 -9.97 5.93
CA LEU A 53 4.20 -10.72 5.93
C LEU A 53 4.89 -10.70 7.31
N GLU A 54 4.99 -9.53 7.94
CA GLU A 54 5.57 -9.39 9.28
C GLU A 54 4.79 -10.20 10.32
N ASN A 55 3.46 -10.12 10.31
CA ASN A 55 2.62 -10.89 11.23
C ASN A 55 2.78 -12.40 11.01
N ALA A 56 2.83 -12.85 9.75
CA ALA A 56 3.07 -14.25 9.40
C ALA A 56 4.45 -14.72 9.92
N LEU A 57 5.49 -13.90 9.78
CA LEU A 57 6.84 -14.19 10.29
C LEU A 57 6.86 -14.31 11.81
N ILE A 58 6.23 -13.37 12.54
CA ILE A 58 6.21 -13.36 14.01
C ILE A 58 5.51 -14.62 14.53
N VAL A 59 4.28 -14.89 14.07
CA VAL A 59 3.48 -16.03 14.53
C VAL A 59 4.15 -17.35 14.17
N SER A 60 4.66 -17.47 12.93
CA SER A 60 5.31 -18.70 12.47
C SER A 60 6.60 -18.97 13.24
N SER A 61 7.41 -17.94 13.52
CA SER A 61 8.65 -18.09 14.29
C SER A 61 8.35 -18.50 15.74
N ALA A 62 7.31 -17.93 16.36
CA ALA A 62 6.87 -18.35 17.69
C ALA A 62 6.39 -19.81 17.71
N ALA A 63 5.61 -20.22 16.71
CA ALA A 63 5.15 -21.61 16.58
C ALA A 63 6.32 -22.59 16.40
N ILE A 64 7.30 -22.23 15.56
CA ILE A 64 8.52 -23.03 15.36
C ILE A 64 9.32 -23.14 16.66
N ALA A 65 9.47 -22.06 17.41
CA ALA A 65 10.18 -22.07 18.69
C ALA A 65 9.53 -23.03 19.70
N VAL A 66 8.21 -22.93 19.90
CA VAL A 66 7.47 -23.81 20.83
C VAL A 66 7.52 -25.26 20.34
N ALA A 67 7.33 -25.52 19.05
CA ALA A 67 7.42 -26.86 18.48
C ALA A 67 8.82 -27.47 18.70
N THR A 68 9.87 -26.67 18.51
CA THR A 68 11.27 -27.08 18.72
C THR A 68 11.52 -27.40 20.20
N GLU A 69 11.04 -26.56 21.12
CA GLU A 69 11.13 -26.80 22.56
C GLU A 69 10.50 -28.15 22.94
N LYS A 70 9.29 -28.43 22.42
CA LYS A 70 8.59 -29.70 22.68
C LYS A 70 9.33 -30.90 22.10
N ILE A 71 9.96 -30.77 20.93
CA ILE A 71 10.79 -31.85 20.37
C ILE A 71 11.96 -32.13 21.30
N VAL A 72 12.70 -31.10 21.72
CA VAL A 72 13.87 -31.24 22.59
C VAL A 72 13.48 -31.86 23.95
N SER A 73 12.30 -31.57 24.49
CA SER A 73 11.87 -32.10 25.78
C SER A 73 11.57 -33.61 25.78
N ASN A 74 11.20 -34.20 24.63
CA ASN A 74 11.00 -35.65 24.49
C ASN A 74 11.13 -36.09 23.02
N PRO A 75 12.35 -36.21 22.48
CA PRO A 75 12.55 -36.34 21.05
C PRO A 75 11.86 -37.53 20.40
N PRO A 76 11.96 -38.78 20.92
CA PRO A 76 11.35 -39.94 20.26
C PRO A 76 9.83 -39.84 20.14
N ALA A 77 9.15 -39.26 21.15
CA ALA A 77 7.70 -39.13 21.15
C ALA A 77 7.20 -37.89 20.39
N ASN A 78 7.93 -36.77 20.50
CA ASN A 78 7.45 -35.46 20.05
C ASN A 78 7.91 -35.10 18.64
N LEU A 79 9.01 -35.68 18.15
CA LEU A 79 9.50 -35.43 16.79
C LEU A 79 8.42 -35.62 15.70
N PRO A 80 7.66 -36.75 15.63
CA PRO A 80 6.65 -36.92 14.59
C PRO A 80 5.43 -35.99 14.75
N ILE A 81 5.15 -35.53 15.97
CA ILE A 81 3.98 -34.69 16.29
C ILE A 81 4.22 -33.23 15.86
N TYR A 82 5.40 -32.70 16.15
CA TYR A 82 5.68 -31.27 16.00
C TYR A 82 6.43 -30.91 14.70
N THR A 83 7.05 -31.88 14.02
CA THR A 83 7.66 -31.64 12.70
C THR A 83 6.67 -31.08 11.67
N PRO A 84 5.41 -31.57 11.56
CA PRO A 84 4.41 -30.99 10.66
C PRO A 84 4.06 -29.53 11.00
N VAL A 85 4.08 -29.15 12.28
CA VAL A 85 3.81 -27.77 12.73
C VAL A 85 4.89 -26.83 12.20
N ILE A 86 6.16 -27.21 12.35
CA ILE A 86 7.32 -26.45 11.85
C ILE A 86 7.23 -26.29 10.33
N GLN A 87 6.92 -27.38 9.62
CA GLN A 87 6.76 -27.36 8.16
C GLN A 87 5.63 -26.43 7.72
N GLN A 88 4.47 -26.50 8.39
CA GLN A 88 3.33 -25.65 8.05
C GLN A 88 3.60 -24.18 8.36
N ALA A 89 4.27 -23.88 9.47
CA ALA A 89 4.69 -22.51 9.80
C ALA A 89 5.66 -21.95 8.75
N GLY A 90 6.63 -22.73 8.28
CA GLY A 90 7.52 -22.32 7.18
C GLY A 90 6.78 -22.08 5.86
N LYS A 91 5.76 -22.90 5.55
CA LYS A 91 4.90 -22.68 4.37
C LYS A 91 4.11 -21.39 4.48
N THR A 92 3.56 -21.07 5.66
CA THR A 92 2.82 -19.82 5.90
C THR A 92 3.68 -18.59 5.59
N VAL A 93 4.94 -18.58 6.02
CA VAL A 93 5.88 -17.48 5.70
C VAL A 93 6.12 -17.38 4.19
N THR A 94 6.33 -18.51 3.53
CA THR A 94 6.56 -18.55 2.08
C THR A 94 5.36 -17.99 1.30
N MET A 95 4.15 -18.40 1.68
CA MET A 95 2.91 -17.90 1.08
C MET A 95 2.72 -16.40 1.34
N ALA A 96 3.03 -15.92 2.54
CA ALA A 96 2.95 -14.49 2.86
C ALA A 96 3.94 -13.66 2.04
N ALA A 97 5.16 -14.17 1.82
CA ALA A 97 6.15 -13.51 0.97
C ALA A 97 5.71 -13.45 -0.50
N GLN A 98 5.09 -14.53 -1.00
CA GLN A 98 4.50 -14.57 -2.34
C GLN A 98 3.35 -13.56 -2.46
N ASN A 99 2.43 -13.52 -1.49
CA ASN A 99 1.34 -12.54 -1.47
C ASN A 99 1.87 -11.10 -1.46
N PHE A 100 2.91 -10.81 -0.68
CA PHE A 100 3.57 -9.50 -0.67
C PHE A 100 4.12 -9.13 -2.05
N SER A 101 4.85 -10.06 -2.69
CA SER A 101 5.40 -9.84 -4.02
C SER A 101 4.30 -9.61 -5.07
N ASP A 102 3.25 -10.44 -5.07
CA ASP A 102 2.14 -10.34 -5.99
C ASP A 102 1.37 -9.02 -5.85
N ILE A 103 1.09 -8.61 -4.62
CA ILE A 103 0.41 -7.33 -4.34
C ILE A 103 1.30 -6.17 -4.79
N GLY A 104 2.60 -6.19 -4.48
CA GLY A 104 3.56 -5.18 -4.92
C GLY A 104 3.60 -5.01 -6.44
N MET A 105 3.66 -6.12 -7.19
CA MET A 105 3.64 -6.10 -8.65
C MET A 105 2.32 -5.57 -9.21
N LYS A 106 1.18 -6.00 -8.66
CA LYS A 106 -0.15 -5.53 -9.09
C LYS A 106 -0.35 -4.06 -8.78
N ALA A 107 0.08 -3.58 -7.61
CA ALA A 107 0.03 -2.18 -7.23
C ALA A 107 0.87 -1.31 -8.18
N ALA A 108 2.10 -1.74 -8.49
CA ALA A 108 2.96 -1.05 -9.46
C ALA A 108 2.32 -1.01 -10.86
N ALA A 109 1.70 -2.10 -11.30
CA ALA A 109 1.01 -2.16 -12.58
C ALA A 109 -0.18 -1.19 -12.63
N VAL A 110 -0.99 -1.10 -11.56
CA VAL A 110 -2.09 -0.14 -11.47
C VAL A 110 -1.58 1.28 -11.62
N LEU A 111 -0.50 1.67 -10.90
CA LEU A 111 0.06 3.03 -11.00
C LEU A 111 0.61 3.35 -12.38
N LYS A 112 1.30 2.40 -13.01
CA LYS A 112 1.84 2.58 -14.36
C LYS A 112 0.74 2.78 -15.41
N ASN A 113 -0.40 2.14 -15.22
CA ASN A 113 -1.50 2.13 -16.18
C ASN A 113 -2.59 3.18 -15.87
N PHE A 114 -2.56 3.82 -14.71
CA PHE A 114 -3.54 4.84 -14.36
C PHE A 114 -3.20 6.17 -15.07
N PRO A 115 -4.14 6.79 -15.80
CA PRO A 115 -3.87 8.00 -16.54
C PRO A 115 -3.52 9.17 -15.59
N SER A 116 -2.39 9.82 -15.86
CA SER A 116 -1.91 10.97 -15.07
C SER A 116 -2.44 12.33 -15.55
N SER A 117 -3.16 12.35 -16.67
CA SER A 117 -3.66 13.56 -17.35
C SER A 117 -4.75 13.22 -18.34
#